data_AF-A0A7C8APP3-F1
#
_entry.id   AF-A0A7C8APP3-F1
#
_cell.length_a   1.000
_cell.length_b   1.000
_cell.length_c   1.000
_cell.angle_alpha   90.00
_cell.angle_beta   90.00
_cell.angle_gamma   90.00
#
_symmetry.space_group_name_H-M   'P 1'
#
loop_
_entity.id
_entity.type
_entity.pdbx_description
1 polymer ?
#
loop_
_entity_poly.entity_id
_entity_poly.type
_entity_poly.pdbx_seq_one_letter_code
_entity_poly.pdbx_strand_id
1 'polypeptide(L)'
;MHDRHREHGPEKSAEAVSGIVKLRKMAEHWISHNEEHARAYRLWANRAREAGCEEPGEILEEIASEIAEQNERFMKIIHIIDSADRAD
;
A
#
# COMPACT_ATOMS: atom_id res chain seq x y z
N MET A 1 -22.05 21.35 -44.16
CA MET A 1 -22.35 21.75 -42.79
C MET A 1 -23.49 20.89 -42.28
N HIS A 2 -23.22 20.03 -41.30
CA HIS A 2 -24.05 19.89 -40.09
C HIS A 2 -23.26 19.04 -39.11
N ASP A 3 -22.70 19.75 -38.15
CA ASP A 3 -22.18 19.29 -36.88
C ASP A 3 -23.13 18.29 -36.23
N ARG A 4 -22.62 17.14 -35.78
CA ARG A 4 -23.30 16.33 -34.78
C ARG A 4 -22.34 16.10 -33.64
N HIS A 5 -22.51 16.94 -32.61
CA HIS A 5 -21.98 16.76 -31.28
C HIS A 5 -22.08 15.29 -30.86
N ARG A 6 -20.91 14.68 -30.61
CA ARG A 6 -20.81 13.44 -29.86
C ARG A 6 -20.89 13.82 -28.38
N GLU A 7 -22.07 13.71 -27.79
CA GLU A 7 -22.23 13.82 -26.35
C GLU A 7 -21.54 12.62 -25.69
N HIS A 8 -20.37 12.85 -25.08
CA HIS A 8 -19.72 11.89 -24.20
C HIS A 8 -20.51 11.78 -22.89
N GLY A 9 -21.38 10.78 -22.82
CA GLY A 9 -21.98 10.28 -21.57
C GLY A 9 -20.96 9.56 -20.67
N PRO A 10 -21.41 8.90 -19.58
CA PRO A 10 -20.83 8.84 -18.24
C PRO A 10 -19.55 7.98 -18.04
N GLU A 11 -18.75 7.73 -19.08
CA GLU A 11 -17.62 6.79 -19.04
C GLU A 11 -16.55 7.15 -17.99
N LYS A 12 -16.30 8.44 -17.74
CA LYS A 12 -15.25 8.87 -16.80
C LYS A 12 -15.48 8.42 -15.35
N SER A 13 -16.72 8.32 -14.91
CA SER A 13 -17.03 7.95 -13.52
C SER A 13 -16.84 6.45 -13.28
N ALA A 14 -17.21 5.60 -14.25
CA ALA A 14 -17.03 4.15 -14.14
C ALA A 14 -15.55 3.73 -14.15
N GLU A 15 -14.73 4.40 -14.97
CA GLU A 15 -13.28 4.16 -15.02
C GLU A 15 -12.57 4.63 -13.74
N ALA A 16 -12.98 5.77 -13.18
CA ALA A 16 -12.46 6.27 -11.91
C ALA A 16 -12.81 5.35 -10.73
N VAL A 17 -14.05 4.86 -10.65
CA VAL A 17 -14.48 3.87 -9.62
C VAL A 17 -13.65 2.59 -9.74
N SER A 18 -13.43 2.09 -10.97
CA SER A 18 -12.56 0.94 -11.21
C SER A 18 -11.11 1.17 -10.75
N GLY A 19 -10.58 2.37 -10.96
CA GLY A 19 -9.25 2.79 -10.49
C GLY A 19 -9.12 2.76 -8.97
N ILE A 20 -10.12 3.26 -8.25
CA ILE A 20 -10.13 3.27 -6.77
C ILE A 20 -10.26 1.85 -6.20
N VAL A 21 -11.11 1.00 -6.79
CA VAL A 21 -11.23 -0.41 -6.40
C VAL A 21 -9.89 -1.14 -6.58
N LYS A 22 -9.17 -0.86 -7.68
CA LYS A 22 -7.84 -1.41 -7.92
C LYS A 22 -6.82 -0.90 -6.89
N LEU A 23 -6.82 0.40 -6.58
CA LEU A 23 -5.92 0.99 -5.58
C LEU A 23 -6.10 0.35 -4.20
N ARG A 24 -7.34 0.14 -3.76
CA ARG A 24 -7.66 -0.54 -2.50
C ARG A 24 -7.03 -1.94 -2.42
N LYS A 25 -7.20 -2.75 -3.48
CA LYS A 25 -6.61 -4.10 -3.57
C LYS A 25 -5.08 -4.07 -3.57
N MET A 26 -4.48 -3.08 -4.24
CA MET A 26 -3.02 -2.92 -4.23
C MET A 26 -2.51 -2.56 -2.83
N ALA A 27 -3.20 -1.70 -2.09
CA ALA A 27 -2.82 -1.36 -0.71
C ALA A 27 -2.85 -2.59 0.20
N GLU A 28 -3.87 -3.45 0.11
CA GLU A 28 -3.93 -4.72 0.84
C GLU A 28 -2.76 -5.64 0.47
N HIS A 29 -2.45 -5.76 -0.81
CA HIS A 29 -1.33 -6.57 -1.30
C HIS A 29 0.02 -6.06 -0.78
N TRP A 30 0.25 -4.74 -0.82
CA TRP A 30 1.48 -4.14 -0.31
C TRP A 30 1.64 -4.32 1.19
N ILE A 31 0.57 -4.23 1.99
CA ILE A 31 0.62 -4.52 3.43
C ILE A 31 1.10 -5.96 3.67
N SER A 32 0.51 -6.94 2.99
CA SER A 32 0.90 -8.35 3.14
C SER A 32 2.37 -8.58 2.77
N HIS A 33 2.84 -7.97 1.68
CA HIS A 33 4.23 -8.11 1.24
C HIS A 33 5.21 -7.41 2.18
N ASN A 34 4.84 -6.24 2.68
CA ASN A 34 5.59 -5.51 3.70
C ASN A 34 5.75 -6.34 4.97
N GLU A 35 4.70 -7.03 5.43
CA GLU A 35 4.81 -7.92 6.59
C GLU A 35 5.79 -9.08 6.34
N GLU A 36 5.85 -9.63 5.13
CA GLU A 36 6.85 -10.63 4.75
C GLU A 36 8.27 -10.07 4.81
N HIS A 37 8.50 -8.88 4.27
CA HIS A 37 9.78 -8.18 4.33
C HIS A 37 10.20 -7.88 5.77
N ALA A 38 9.32 -7.32 6.60
CA ALA A 38 9.61 -7.01 8.00
C ALA A 38 10.01 -8.27 8.78
N ARG A 39 9.31 -9.40 8.58
CA ARG A 39 9.68 -10.69 9.19
C ARG A 39 11.06 -11.15 8.73
N ALA A 40 11.36 -11.05 7.44
CA ALA A 40 12.66 -11.43 6.90
C ALA A 40 13.80 -10.55 7.46
N TYR A 41 13.59 -9.24 7.54
CA TYR A 41 14.60 -8.31 8.06
C TYR A 41 14.86 -8.54 9.55
N ARG A 42 13.82 -8.76 10.37
CA ARG A 42 14.00 -9.12 11.79
C ARG A 42 14.75 -10.44 11.97
N LEU A 43 14.47 -11.44 11.13
CA LEU A 43 15.21 -12.70 11.14
C LEU A 43 16.70 -12.47 10.88
N TRP A 44 17.03 -11.65 9.88
CA TRP A 44 18.42 -11.34 9.55
C TRP A 44 19.07 -10.40 10.56
N ALA A 45 18.32 -9.50 11.19
CA ALA A 45 18.78 -8.68 12.29
C ALA A 45 19.28 -9.54 13.44
N ASN A 46 18.49 -10.56 13.84
CA ASN A 46 18.89 -11.51 14.87
C ASN A 46 20.15 -12.30 14.47
N ARG A 47 20.23 -12.78 13.23
CA ARG A 47 21.44 -13.48 12.75
C ARG A 47 22.67 -12.58 12.73
N ALA A 48 22.52 -11.30 12.39
CA ALA A 48 23.62 -10.34 12.43
C ALA A 48 24.14 -10.13 13.86
N ARG A 49 23.22 -9.97 14.83
CA ARG A 49 23.56 -9.88 16.26
C ARG A 49 24.25 -11.15 16.78
N GLU A 50 23.75 -12.33 16.42
CA GLU A 50 24.38 -13.63 16.75
C GLU A 50 25.80 -13.76 16.18
N ALA A 51 26.08 -13.11 15.04
CA ALA A 51 27.39 -13.07 14.42
C ALA A 51 28.31 -11.95 14.98
N GLY A 52 27.85 -11.18 15.98
CA GLY A 52 28.59 -10.05 16.55
C GLY A 52 28.54 -8.76 15.71
N CYS A 53 27.66 -8.70 14.70
CA CYS A 53 27.43 -7.54 13.86
C CYS A 53 26.21 -6.76 14.37
N GLU A 54 26.37 -6.04 15.48
CA GLU A 54 25.25 -5.33 16.14
C GLU A 54 24.66 -4.22 15.26
N GLU A 55 25.51 -3.35 14.70
CA GLU A 55 25.08 -2.20 13.88
C GLU A 55 24.25 -2.61 12.65
N PRO A 56 24.67 -3.60 11.82
CA PRO A 56 23.79 -4.13 10.77
C PRO A 56 22.48 -4.72 11.29
N GLY A 57 22.48 -5.32 12.48
CA GLY A 57 21.29 -5.84 13.12
C GLY A 57 20.31 -4.74 13.54
N GLU A 58 20.82 -3.64 14.10
CA GLU A 58 20.03 -2.46 14.45
C GLU A 58 19.40 -1.83 13.20
N ILE A 59 20.18 -1.61 12.14
CA ILE A 59 19.68 -1.04 10.87
C ILE A 59 18.55 -1.91 10.29
N LEU A 60 18.68 -3.24 10.30
CA LEU A 60 17.63 -4.13 9.80
C LEU A 60 16.35 -4.07 10.65
N GLU A 61 16.46 -3.87 11.96
CA GLU A 61 15.31 -3.70 12.85
C GLU A 61 14.62 -2.35 12.62
N GLU A 62 15.38 -1.29 12.37
CA GLU A 62 14.85 0.02 11.98
C GLU A 62 14.07 -0.07 10.68
N ILE A 63 14.63 -0.70 9.63
CA ILE A 63 13.93 -0.91 8.36
C ILE A 63 12.63 -1.69 8.58
N ALA A 64 12.65 -2.75 9.41
CA ALA A 64 11.44 -3.51 9.72
C ALA A 64 10.37 -2.67 10.45
N SER A 65 10.80 -1.70 11.26
CA SER A 65 9.92 -0.77 11.98
C SER A 65 9.33 0.29 11.04
N GLU A 66 10.13 0.85 10.14
CA GLU A 66 9.66 1.78 9.10
C GLU A 66 8.59 1.14 8.20
N ILE A 67 8.75 -0.14 7.86
CA ILE A 67 7.75 -0.91 7.11
C ILE A 67 6.42 -0.98 7.86
N ALA A 68 6.44 -1.14 9.19
CA ALA A 68 5.21 -1.13 9.98
C ALA A 68 4.49 0.21 9.88
N GLU A 69 5.22 1.33 9.91
CA GLU A 69 4.61 2.65 9.69
C GLU A 69 4.07 2.82 8.26
N GLN A 70 4.73 2.25 7.25
CA GLN A 70 4.19 2.23 5.89
C GLN A 70 2.86 1.48 5.84
N ASN A 71 2.75 0.35 6.55
CA ASN A 71 1.51 -0.40 6.65
C ASN A 71 0.39 0.42 7.30
N GLU A 72 0.68 1.19 8.35
CA GLU A 72 -0.30 2.11 8.94
C GLU A 72 -0.79 3.16 7.93
N ARG A 73 0.12 3.69 7.09
CA ARG A 73 -0.25 4.64 6.03
C ARG A 73 -1.13 3.97 4.96
N PHE A 74 -0.85 2.72 4.58
CA PHE A 74 -1.73 1.96 3.67
C PHE A 74 -3.09 1.64 4.29
N MET A 75 -3.17 1.30 5.59
CA MET A 75 -4.44 1.12 6.28
C MET A 75 -5.29 2.40 6.28
N LYS A 76 -4.66 3.57 6.47
CA LYS A 76 -5.34 4.87 6.36
C LYS A 76 -5.90 5.08 4.94
N ILE A 77 -5.15 4.73 3.90
CA ILE A 77 -5.63 4.80 2.51
C ILE A 77 -6.88 3.92 2.31
N ILE A 78 -6.84 2.66 2.77
CA ILE A 78 -7.98 1.74 2.68
C ILE A 78 -9.19 2.32 3.42
N HIS A 79 -8.99 2.84 4.63
CA HIS A 79 -10.07 3.46 5.42
C HIS A 79 -10.72 4.66 4.71
N ILE A 80 -9.93 5.52 4.06
CA ILE A 80 -10.44 6.66 3.30
C ILE A 80 -11.27 6.17 2.11
N ILE A 81 -10.79 5.17 1.37
CA ILE A 81 -11.51 4.59 0.22
C ILE A 81 -12.83 3.96 0.69
N ASP A 82 -12.80 3.12 1.73
CA ASP A 82 -13.98 2.43 2.25
C ASP A 82 -15.00 3.39 2.88
N SER A 83 -14.57 4.57 3.33
CA SER A 83 -15.46 5.62 3.84
C SER A 83 -16.11 6.43 2.73
N ALA A 84 -15.40 6.65 1.61
CA ALA A 84 -15.94 7.32 0.44
C ALA A 84 -17.02 6.46 -0.25
N ASP A 85 -16.80 5.15 -0.37
CA ASP A 85 -17.76 4.20 -0.98
C ASP A 85 -19.10 4.10 -0.22
N ARG A 86 -19.12 4.43 1.07
CA ARG A 86 -20.33 4.42 1.91
C ARG A 86 -21.13 5.72 1.89
N ALA A 87 -20.54 6.80 1.35
CA ALA A 87 -21.14 8.13 1.31
C ALA A 87 -21.91 8.41 0.01
N ASP A 88 -21.71 7.59 -1.02
CA ASP A 88 -22.46 7.54 -2.29
C ASP A 88 -23.59 6.49 -2.24
#